data_AF-A0A9W4XIS0-F1
#
_entry.id   AF-A0A9W4XIS0-F1
#
_cell.length_a   1.000
_cell.length_b   1.000
_cell.length_c   1.000
_cell.angle_alpha   90.00
_cell.angle_beta   90.00
_cell.angle_gamma   90.00
#
_symmetry.space_group_name_H-M   'P 1'
#
loop_
_entity.id
_entity.type
_entity.pdbx_description
1 polymer ?
#
loop_
_entity_poly.entity_id
_entity_poly.type
_entity_poly.pdbx_seq_one_letter_code
_entity_poly.pdbx_strand_id
1 'polypeptide(L)'
;MKEEPITQQSSSNASLDSSNELSLLEEEENDYVELNEANFMDDAFGIGQLTETLTKNQERPPGEELNESSTEKTNYEDAPTQRRKSTAAEVVQKYKFWDKEFKNERTKIILRFIYNYIYLIAGLCIALCIYWGSYYNRTSRFKRMKMGIYIADQPVGVLPNIVGKTIEYFFTNVTAIQAAGDFQVWNYEKLDEAAKSHNNNITEEVYRQIHHQKVWLGFYVRENATLQWYQALATGQNFNISTSLMELVYETGRDYNAVNNYIITVYQQILRGYYTFIPQSNLVGSMLNTLNETQVNNIMNNAPELVTTIPTFKVVDLLPVQNPVFQAPLQIGLIYLVIFAFFQFIFTIKIHMYIAEKIKGLPYVGYRILSAQFAYLIVSLAFVTLNTAFGLDFTRTFGYSGFLVIWMFGYLTMASLGSIIELLVLLLFVIKPQLIGFLLLFVAVTNLAPTVSPIVLCPDFYRYGYAMPVRNAYDLLHVAYFDAWKGHMGRNIGVLITWIVVSNAVMPFVMKWMAKKKAQRK
;
A
#
# COMPACT_ATOMS: atom_id res chain seq x y z
N MET A 1 6.85 66.04 -65.99
CA MET A 1 7.44 67.12 -65.18
C MET A 1 7.29 66.65 -63.74
N LYS A 2 8.28 66.08 -63.03
CA LYS A 2 9.74 66.21 -62.93
C LYS A 2 10.27 64.87 -62.36
N GLU A 3 11.32 64.28 -62.94
CA GLU A 3 12.71 64.22 -62.43
C GLU A 3 12.93 63.36 -61.15
N GLU A 4 13.72 62.29 -61.35
CA GLU A 4 14.54 61.51 -60.40
C GLU A 4 15.60 62.38 -59.63
N PRO A 5 16.35 61.92 -58.58
CA PRO A 5 17.05 60.61 -58.47
C PRO A 5 17.38 59.95 -57.08
N ILE A 6 17.68 58.64 -57.15
CA ILE A 6 18.75 57.80 -56.51
C ILE A 6 19.11 57.96 -55.00
N THR A 7 19.00 56.87 -54.20
CA THR A 7 20.16 56.22 -53.50
C THR A 7 19.85 54.80 -52.96
N GLN A 8 20.90 53.99 -52.90
CA GLN A 8 20.99 52.52 -52.74
C GLN A 8 20.78 51.98 -51.31
N GLN A 9 20.28 50.73 -51.20
CA GLN A 9 20.94 49.66 -50.43
C GLN A 9 20.28 48.27 -50.67
N SER A 10 21.07 47.33 -51.22
CA SER A 10 21.20 45.89 -50.87
C SER A 10 20.03 45.25 -50.07
N SER A 11 19.39 44.15 -50.47
CA SER A 11 19.98 42.83 -50.79
C SER A 11 18.93 41.89 -51.40
N SER A 12 19.38 41.02 -52.30
CA SER A 12 18.59 40.02 -53.02
C SER A 12 18.17 38.81 -52.18
N ASN A 13 17.01 38.26 -52.53
CA ASN A 13 16.64 36.83 -52.54
C ASN A 13 16.68 36.04 -51.21
N ALA A 14 15.50 35.81 -50.65
CA ALA A 14 15.23 34.69 -49.76
C ALA A 14 14.07 33.86 -50.34
N SER A 15 14.41 32.85 -51.13
CA SER A 15 13.51 31.78 -51.55
C SER A 15 14.28 30.47 -51.49
N LEU A 16 14.60 30.01 -50.30
CA LEU A 16 15.23 28.71 -49.99
C LEU A 16 15.18 28.56 -48.46
N ASP A 17 14.16 27.86 -47.91
CA ASP A 17 14.37 27.03 -46.70
C ASP A 17 13.22 26.09 -46.28
N SER A 18 12.14 25.93 -47.06
CA SER A 18 11.08 24.98 -46.65
C SER A 18 11.46 23.51 -46.82
N SER A 19 12.53 23.21 -47.55
CA SER A 19 13.00 21.85 -47.83
C SER A 19 14.00 21.33 -46.80
N ASN A 20 14.75 22.22 -46.12
CA ASN A 20 15.68 21.80 -45.05
C ASN A 20 14.97 21.55 -43.72
N GLU A 21 13.92 22.31 -43.41
CA GLU A 21 13.10 22.05 -42.21
C GLU A 21 12.32 20.74 -42.35
N LEU A 22 11.82 20.40 -43.55
CA LEU A 22 11.14 19.13 -43.79
C LEU A 22 12.13 17.95 -43.74
N SER A 23 13.36 18.11 -44.26
CA SER A 23 14.37 17.06 -44.18
C SER A 23 14.94 16.88 -42.77
N LEU A 24 15.02 17.94 -41.97
CA LEU A 24 15.43 17.84 -40.56
C LEU A 24 14.33 17.19 -39.69
N LEU A 25 13.06 17.38 -40.05
CA LEU A 25 11.94 16.66 -39.43
C LEU A 25 11.87 15.20 -39.89
N GLU A 26 12.17 14.90 -41.16
CA GLU A 26 12.27 13.52 -41.68
C GLU A 26 13.51 12.76 -41.17
N GLU A 27 14.63 13.46 -40.92
CA GLU A 27 15.82 12.87 -40.28
C GLU A 27 15.63 12.62 -38.77
N GLU A 28 14.85 13.44 -38.05
CA GLU A 28 14.43 13.13 -36.67
C GLU A 28 13.37 12.01 -36.58
N GLU A 29 12.62 11.76 -37.66
CA GLU A 29 11.58 10.73 -37.72
C GLU A 29 12.12 9.32 -38.09
N ASN A 30 13.30 9.27 -38.71
CA ASN A 30 13.95 8.02 -39.14
C ASN A 30 14.67 7.23 -38.03
N ASP A 31 14.79 7.76 -36.82
CA ASP A 31 15.59 7.17 -35.73
C ASP A 31 14.82 6.19 -34.82
N TYR A 32 13.58 5.82 -35.17
CA TYR A 32 12.74 4.89 -34.40
C TYR A 32 12.87 3.45 -34.93
N VAL A 33 13.91 2.78 -34.44
CA VAL A 33 14.27 1.38 -34.70
C VAL A 33 13.18 0.37 -34.29
N GLU A 34 12.90 -0.61 -35.16
CA GLU A 34 12.00 -1.76 -34.95
C GLU A 34 12.26 -2.54 -33.64
N LEU A 35 11.19 -2.75 -32.87
CA LEU A 35 11.18 -3.55 -31.65
C LEU A 35 10.98 -5.05 -31.98
N ASN A 36 12.05 -5.76 -32.33
CA ASN A 36 11.99 -7.20 -32.59
C ASN A 36 11.80 -8.03 -31.27
N GLU A 37 10.80 -8.91 -31.23
CA GLU A 37 10.22 -9.62 -30.05
C GLU A 37 11.03 -10.80 -29.51
N ALA A 38 11.84 -11.46 -30.36
CA ALA A 38 12.66 -12.60 -29.94
C ALA A 38 13.42 -12.28 -28.64
N ASN A 39 13.98 -11.07 -28.55
CA ASN A 39 14.79 -10.65 -27.41
C ASN A 39 13.99 -10.38 -26.13
N PHE A 40 12.71 -9.97 -26.14
CA PHE A 40 12.02 -9.64 -24.88
C PHE A 40 11.63 -10.90 -24.09
N MET A 41 10.98 -11.86 -24.75
CA MET A 41 10.59 -13.13 -24.14
C MET A 41 11.79 -14.07 -23.97
N ASP A 42 12.81 -14.03 -24.85
CA ASP A 42 14.07 -14.75 -24.60
C ASP A 42 14.87 -14.14 -23.44
N ASP A 43 15.03 -12.81 -23.36
CA ASP A 43 15.85 -12.20 -22.31
C ASP A 43 15.14 -12.19 -20.94
N ALA A 44 13.80 -12.10 -20.90
CA ALA A 44 13.02 -12.07 -19.66
C ALA A 44 12.57 -13.46 -19.18
N PHE A 45 12.27 -14.40 -20.09
CA PHE A 45 11.70 -15.72 -19.75
C PHE A 45 12.38 -16.92 -20.44
N GLY A 46 13.32 -16.72 -21.37
CA GLY A 46 14.11 -17.78 -22.02
C GLY A 46 13.34 -18.70 -22.97
N ILE A 47 12.17 -18.28 -23.48
CA ILE A 47 11.19 -19.18 -24.12
C ILE A 47 11.48 -19.44 -25.61
N GLY A 48 12.03 -18.48 -26.35
CA GLY A 48 12.26 -18.53 -27.80
C GLY A 48 13.32 -19.57 -28.20
N GLN A 49 14.47 -19.61 -27.51
CA GLN A 49 15.49 -20.64 -27.74
C GLN A 49 14.96 -22.06 -27.50
N LEU A 50 14.07 -22.23 -26.52
CA LEU A 50 13.43 -23.51 -26.23
C LEU A 50 12.41 -23.89 -27.31
N THR A 51 11.62 -22.94 -27.81
CA THR A 51 10.62 -23.23 -28.84
C THR A 51 11.26 -23.55 -30.19
N GLU A 52 12.31 -22.82 -30.58
CA GLU A 52 13.03 -23.02 -31.84
C GLU A 52 13.84 -24.33 -31.85
N THR A 53 14.39 -24.74 -30.71
CA THR A 53 15.06 -26.04 -30.56
C THR A 53 14.08 -27.22 -30.48
N LEU A 54 12.88 -27.03 -29.91
CA LEU A 54 11.85 -28.06 -29.87
C LEU A 54 11.22 -28.30 -31.25
N THR A 55 10.94 -27.24 -32.02
CA THR A 55 10.41 -27.36 -33.39
C THR A 55 11.43 -28.00 -34.35
N LYS A 56 12.73 -27.64 -34.26
CA LYS A 56 13.79 -28.31 -35.04
C LYS A 56 13.97 -29.80 -34.73
N ASN A 57 13.57 -30.27 -33.55
CA ASN A 57 13.63 -31.69 -33.18
C ASN A 57 12.36 -32.47 -33.58
N GLN A 58 11.22 -31.78 -33.83
CA GLN A 58 9.97 -32.40 -34.28
C GLN A 58 9.93 -32.69 -35.79
N GLU A 59 10.72 -31.98 -36.60
CA GLU A 59 10.79 -32.18 -38.06
C GLU A 59 11.68 -33.36 -38.51
N ARG A 60 12.22 -34.17 -37.59
CA ARG A 60 12.93 -35.41 -37.95
C ARG A 60 11.99 -36.62 -37.82
N PRO A 61 11.64 -37.32 -38.92
CA PRO A 61 10.89 -38.56 -38.80
C PRO A 61 11.76 -39.64 -38.14
N PRO A 62 11.20 -40.49 -37.26
CA PRO A 62 11.93 -41.54 -36.59
C PRO A 62 12.03 -42.79 -37.49
N GLY A 63 13.26 -43.13 -37.87
CA GLY A 63 13.76 -44.48 -38.18
C GLY A 63 13.00 -45.35 -39.19
N GLU A 64 13.63 -45.61 -40.34
CA GLU A 64 13.42 -46.86 -41.08
C GLU A 64 14.79 -47.48 -41.41
N GLU A 65 14.98 -48.70 -40.90
CA GLU A 65 16.09 -49.59 -41.17
C GLU A 65 16.03 -50.10 -42.61
N LEU A 66 17.14 -50.14 -43.33
CA LEU A 66 17.28 -50.99 -44.52
C LEU A 66 18.68 -51.59 -44.61
N ASN A 67 18.76 -52.87 -44.26
CA ASN A 67 19.72 -53.82 -44.83
C ASN A 67 19.20 -54.23 -46.21
N GLU A 68 20.02 -54.15 -47.26
CA GLU A 68 20.34 -55.25 -48.17
C GLU A 68 21.17 -54.76 -49.37
N SER A 69 22.16 -55.58 -49.71
CA SER A 69 22.96 -55.52 -50.93
C SER A 69 22.14 -55.91 -52.16
N SER A 70 22.35 -55.28 -53.32
CA SER A 70 22.68 -55.90 -54.63
C SER A 70 22.45 -54.93 -55.81
N THR A 71 23.43 -54.92 -56.72
CA THR A 71 23.44 -54.65 -58.18
C THR A 71 22.18 -54.12 -58.88
N GLU A 72 22.30 -53.04 -59.68
CA GLU A 72 22.33 -53.08 -61.16
C GLU A 72 22.50 -51.67 -61.81
N LYS A 73 23.05 -51.67 -63.03
CA LYS A 73 23.40 -50.49 -63.85
C LYS A 73 22.20 -49.96 -64.64
N THR A 74 22.09 -48.66 -64.88
CA THR A 74 22.00 -48.08 -66.26
C THR A 74 22.08 -46.54 -66.33
N ASN A 75 22.60 -46.07 -67.46
CA ASN A 75 22.90 -44.70 -67.93
C ASN A 75 21.70 -43.73 -67.94
N TYR A 76 21.95 -42.42 -67.82
CA TYR A 76 21.85 -41.40 -68.90
C TYR A 76 22.54 -40.07 -68.48
N GLU A 77 23.33 -39.51 -69.41
CA GLU A 77 23.87 -38.12 -69.50
C GLU A 77 22.71 -37.10 -69.60
N ASP A 78 22.76 -35.78 -69.37
CA ASP A 78 23.82 -34.76 -69.21
C ASP A 78 23.19 -33.43 -68.70
N ALA A 79 24.05 -32.46 -68.36
CA ALA A 79 23.83 -30.98 -68.27
C ALA A 79 23.55 -30.28 -66.91
N PRO A 80 24.10 -29.06 -66.70
CA PRO A 80 24.66 -28.62 -65.43
C PRO A 80 23.72 -27.76 -64.60
N THR A 81 23.52 -28.09 -63.33
CA THR A 81 22.86 -27.19 -62.37
C THR A 81 23.89 -26.42 -61.55
N GLN A 82 23.80 -25.09 -61.64
CA GLN A 82 24.58 -24.13 -60.86
C GLN A 82 24.63 -24.53 -59.37
N ARG A 83 25.86 -24.55 -58.81
CA ARG A 83 26.13 -24.67 -57.38
C ARG A 83 25.31 -23.63 -56.60
N ARG A 84 24.16 -24.03 -56.09
CA ARG A 84 23.54 -23.40 -54.92
C ARG A 84 24.54 -23.65 -53.78
N LYS A 85 25.20 -22.60 -53.28
CA LYS A 85 25.96 -22.66 -52.03
C LYS A 85 24.96 -23.06 -50.94
N SER A 86 24.92 -24.34 -50.58
CA SER A 86 24.24 -24.79 -49.38
C SER A 86 25.01 -24.19 -48.20
N THR A 87 24.36 -23.26 -47.50
CA THR A 87 24.75 -22.83 -46.16
C THR A 87 24.94 -24.09 -45.33
N ALA A 88 26.18 -24.34 -44.90
CA ALA A 88 26.50 -25.50 -44.07
C ALA A 88 25.58 -25.49 -42.84
N ALA A 89 24.74 -26.51 -42.72
CA ALA A 89 23.98 -26.73 -41.50
C ALA A 89 25.00 -27.05 -40.39
N GLU A 90 25.19 -26.11 -39.47
CA GLU A 90 26.00 -26.30 -38.28
C GLU A 90 25.38 -27.46 -37.48
N VAL A 91 26.05 -28.62 -37.52
CA VAL A 91 25.64 -29.78 -36.73
C VAL A 91 25.88 -29.42 -35.27
N VAL A 92 24.81 -29.10 -34.54
CA VAL A 92 24.86 -28.87 -33.09
C VAL A 92 25.36 -30.14 -32.41
N GLN A 93 26.64 -30.17 -32.02
CA GLN A 93 27.21 -31.26 -31.25
C GLN A 93 26.53 -31.32 -29.88
N LYS A 94 25.85 -32.45 -29.59
CA LYS A 94 25.23 -32.72 -28.29
C LYS A 94 26.27 -33.37 -27.38
N TYR A 95 26.75 -32.64 -26.39
CA TYR A 95 27.67 -33.17 -25.37
C TYR A 95 26.91 -33.77 -24.17
N LYS A 96 27.51 -34.75 -23.49
CA LYS A 96 27.07 -35.16 -22.15
C LYS A 96 27.56 -34.10 -21.15
N PHE A 97 26.79 -33.84 -20.10
CA PHE A 97 27.06 -32.76 -19.12
C PHE A 97 28.46 -32.83 -18.48
N TRP A 98 29.05 -34.02 -18.39
CA TRP A 98 30.35 -34.27 -17.76
C TRP A 98 31.51 -34.42 -18.75
N ASP A 99 31.31 -34.21 -20.06
CA ASP A 99 32.37 -34.32 -21.05
C ASP A 99 33.49 -33.29 -20.81
N LYS A 100 34.74 -33.68 -21.08
CA LYS A 100 35.92 -32.84 -20.85
C LYS A 100 35.94 -31.61 -21.76
N GLU A 101 35.44 -31.75 -22.98
CA GLU A 101 35.32 -30.65 -23.97
C GLU A 101 34.27 -29.61 -23.53
N PHE A 102 33.25 -30.03 -22.77
CA PHE A 102 32.23 -29.15 -22.22
C PHE A 102 32.64 -28.47 -20.89
N LYS A 103 33.86 -28.72 -20.38
CA LYS A 103 34.31 -28.19 -19.08
C LYS A 103 34.29 -26.65 -19.03
N ASN A 104 34.76 -25.99 -20.08
CA ASN A 104 34.82 -24.52 -20.14
C ASN A 104 33.43 -23.89 -20.19
N GLU A 105 32.52 -24.46 -21.00
CA GLU A 105 31.12 -24.01 -21.07
C GLU A 105 30.37 -24.32 -19.78
N ARG A 106 30.59 -25.48 -19.16
CA ARG A 106 30.05 -25.81 -17.83
C ARG A 106 30.50 -24.80 -16.78
N THR A 107 31.78 -24.40 -16.75
CA THR A 107 32.26 -23.38 -15.81
C THR A 107 31.58 -22.03 -16.04
N LYS A 108 31.42 -21.59 -17.30
CA LYS A 108 30.67 -20.35 -17.61
C LYS A 108 29.21 -20.43 -17.16
N ILE A 109 28.55 -21.55 -17.40
CA ILE A 109 27.16 -21.80 -16.98
C ILE A 109 27.05 -21.73 -15.46
N ILE A 110 27.91 -22.45 -14.73
CA ILE A 110 27.94 -22.43 -13.25
C ILE A 110 28.18 -21.02 -12.73
N LEU A 111 29.14 -20.29 -13.30
CA LEU A 111 29.43 -18.92 -12.90
C LEU A 111 28.21 -18.00 -13.12
N ARG A 112 27.53 -18.14 -14.26
CA ARG A 112 26.31 -17.38 -14.58
C ARG A 112 25.15 -17.73 -13.65
N PHE A 113 24.99 -19.00 -13.30
CA PHE A 113 24.05 -19.44 -12.27
C PHE A 113 24.36 -18.79 -10.92
N ILE A 114 25.62 -18.84 -10.46
CA ILE A 114 26.04 -18.23 -9.20
C ILE A 114 25.74 -16.74 -9.19
N TYR A 115 26.09 -16.00 -10.26
CA TYR A 115 25.76 -14.58 -10.36
C TYR A 115 24.24 -14.33 -10.24
N ASN A 116 23.42 -15.08 -10.98
CA ASN A 116 21.96 -14.92 -10.91
C ASN A 116 21.41 -15.22 -9.51
N TYR A 117 21.90 -16.26 -8.84
CA TYR A 117 21.50 -16.58 -7.46
C TYR A 117 21.97 -15.53 -6.45
N ILE A 118 23.16 -14.95 -6.62
CA ILE A 118 23.62 -13.85 -5.76
C ILE A 118 22.67 -12.65 -5.88
N TYR A 119 22.26 -12.27 -7.10
CA TYR A 119 21.29 -11.19 -7.28
C TYR A 119 19.92 -11.53 -6.66
N LEU A 120 19.46 -12.77 -6.81
CA LEU A 120 18.20 -13.23 -6.24
C LEU A 120 18.24 -13.20 -4.70
N ILE A 121 19.30 -13.71 -4.10
CA ILE A 121 19.50 -13.70 -2.63
C ILE A 121 19.62 -12.26 -2.13
N ALA A 122 20.42 -11.42 -2.79
CA ALA A 122 20.57 -10.02 -2.41
C ALA A 122 19.23 -9.26 -2.48
N GLY A 123 18.47 -9.45 -3.56
CA GLY A 123 17.14 -8.88 -3.70
C GLY A 123 16.20 -9.35 -2.59
N LEU A 124 16.11 -10.66 -2.36
CA LEU A 124 15.30 -11.23 -1.29
C LEU A 124 15.68 -10.66 0.08
N CYS A 125 16.97 -10.57 0.40
CA CYS A 125 17.46 -9.98 1.64
C CYS A 125 17.03 -8.51 1.77
N ILE A 126 17.14 -7.69 0.71
CA ILE A 126 16.70 -6.29 0.73
C ILE A 126 15.20 -6.20 1.03
N ALA A 127 14.38 -6.98 0.31
CA ALA A 127 12.94 -7.00 0.51
C ALA A 127 12.58 -7.43 1.95
N LEU A 128 13.14 -8.54 2.44
CA LEU A 128 12.88 -9.03 3.79
C LEU A 128 13.34 -8.05 4.87
N CYS A 129 14.47 -7.37 4.70
CA CYS A 129 14.92 -6.31 5.61
C CYS A 129 13.91 -5.16 5.69
N ILE A 130 13.34 -4.73 4.55
CA ILE A 130 12.29 -3.69 4.54
C ILE A 130 11.04 -4.21 5.26
N TYR A 131 10.64 -5.45 5.02
CA TYR A 131 9.44 -6.01 5.65
C TYR A 131 9.63 -6.20 7.17
N TRP A 132 10.64 -6.96 7.60
CA TRP A 132 10.92 -7.25 9.00
C TRP A 132 11.35 -6.03 9.79
N GLY A 133 12.05 -5.08 9.16
CA GLY A 133 12.41 -3.82 9.79
C GLY A 133 11.20 -3.02 10.27
N SER A 134 10.03 -3.20 9.63
CA SER A 134 8.79 -2.56 10.08
C SER A 134 8.34 -3.12 11.43
N TYR A 135 8.64 -4.39 11.72
CA TYR A 135 8.29 -5.12 12.95
C TYR A 135 9.30 -4.96 14.08
N TYR A 136 10.52 -4.56 13.77
CA TYR A 136 11.63 -4.59 14.71
C TYR A 136 11.46 -3.62 15.90
N ASN A 137 11.51 -4.13 17.14
CA ASN A 137 11.50 -3.38 18.40
C ASN A 137 10.30 -2.42 18.60
N ARG A 138 9.08 -2.85 18.25
CA ARG A 138 7.87 -2.01 18.34
C ARG A 138 7.42 -1.65 19.75
N THR A 139 7.57 -2.56 20.70
CA THR A 139 7.14 -2.35 22.10
C THR A 139 7.78 -1.11 22.71
N SER A 140 9.05 -0.85 22.39
CA SER A 140 9.77 0.37 22.81
C SER A 140 9.15 1.68 22.29
N ARG A 141 8.32 1.61 21.23
CA ARG A 141 7.73 2.75 20.55
C ARG A 141 6.24 2.93 20.83
N PHE A 142 5.66 2.20 21.78
CA PHE A 142 4.29 2.45 22.23
C PHE A 142 4.10 3.87 22.78
N LYS A 143 5.17 4.49 23.29
CA LYS A 143 5.23 5.93 23.63
C LYS A 143 4.96 6.88 22.46
N ARG A 144 4.98 6.42 21.20
CA ARG A 144 4.60 7.24 20.04
C ARG A 144 3.10 7.23 19.79
N MET A 145 2.35 6.34 20.44
CA MET A 145 0.90 6.34 20.40
C MET A 145 0.37 7.31 21.45
N LYS A 146 -0.15 8.43 20.95
CA LYS A 146 -0.80 9.45 21.79
C LYS A 146 -2.10 8.89 22.36
N MET A 147 -2.28 9.00 23.67
CA MET A 147 -3.49 8.65 24.39
C MET A 147 -4.00 9.90 25.11
N GLY A 148 -5.29 10.16 25.04
CA GLY A 148 -5.92 11.29 25.72
C GLY A 148 -6.46 10.84 27.08
N ILE A 149 -6.26 11.67 28.11
CA ILE A 149 -6.94 11.53 29.39
C ILE A 149 -7.80 12.78 29.54
N TYR A 150 -9.11 12.60 29.48
CA TYR A 150 -10.09 13.67 29.49
C TYR A 150 -10.79 13.66 30.84
N ILE A 151 -10.52 14.68 31.67
CA ILE A 151 -11.09 14.79 33.01
C ILE A 151 -12.13 15.89 32.99
N ALA A 152 -13.40 15.50 32.87
CA ALA A 152 -14.52 16.43 32.94
C ALA A 152 -15.12 16.54 34.36
N ASP A 153 -14.56 15.82 35.33
CA ASP A 153 -15.00 15.87 36.73
C ASP A 153 -14.46 17.11 37.44
N GLN A 154 -15.37 18.00 37.86
CA GLN A 154 -15.07 19.26 38.53
C GLN A 154 -15.55 19.27 39.98
N PRO A 155 -14.91 20.07 40.86
CA PRO A 155 -15.43 20.29 42.21
C PRO A 155 -16.77 21.03 42.14
N VAL A 156 -17.75 20.58 42.92
CA VAL A 156 -19.09 21.18 42.99
C VAL A 156 -19.37 21.61 44.43
N GLY A 157 -19.39 22.91 44.67
CA GLY A 157 -19.54 23.47 46.03
C GLY A 157 -18.39 23.03 46.94
N VAL A 158 -18.70 22.28 48.00
CA VAL A 158 -17.71 21.75 48.96
C VAL A 158 -17.18 20.37 48.53
N LEU A 159 -17.82 19.70 47.57
CA LEU A 159 -17.43 18.38 47.11
C LEU A 159 -16.23 18.47 46.16
N PRO A 160 -15.04 17.94 46.51
CA PRO A 160 -13.90 17.89 45.60
C PRO A 160 -14.12 16.87 44.47
N ASN A 161 -13.40 17.01 43.35
CA ASN A 161 -13.40 16.06 42.23
C ASN A 161 -12.50 14.83 42.51
N ILE A 162 -12.92 13.99 43.47
CA ILE A 162 -12.15 12.85 43.95
C ILE A 162 -11.85 11.85 42.82
N VAL A 163 -12.85 11.44 42.04
CA VAL A 163 -12.69 10.50 40.93
C VAL A 163 -11.71 11.06 39.90
N GLY A 164 -11.92 12.29 39.45
CA GLY A 164 -11.02 12.95 38.49
C GLY A 164 -9.55 12.98 38.97
N LYS A 165 -9.30 13.40 40.21
CA LYS A 165 -7.94 13.47 40.78
C LYS A 165 -7.29 12.10 40.96
N THR A 166 -8.04 11.08 41.35
CA THR A 166 -7.51 9.72 41.47
C THR A 166 -7.06 9.17 40.12
N ILE A 167 -7.83 9.42 39.06
CA ILE A 167 -7.48 9.00 37.70
C ILE A 167 -6.31 9.82 37.15
N GLU A 168 -6.28 11.13 37.41
CA GLU A 168 -5.12 11.96 37.06
C GLU A 168 -3.84 11.37 37.68
N TYR A 169 -3.86 11.11 38.99
CA TYR A 169 -2.74 10.51 39.71
C TYR A 169 -2.32 9.16 39.14
N PHE A 170 -3.27 8.29 38.77
CA PHE A 170 -2.97 6.99 38.17
C PHE A 170 -2.09 7.14 36.92
N PHE A 171 -2.39 8.11 36.06
CA PHE A 171 -1.63 8.31 34.82
C PHE A 171 -0.37 9.17 35.01
N THR A 172 -0.36 10.09 35.97
CA THR A 172 0.77 11.03 36.16
C THR A 172 1.81 10.57 37.19
N ASN A 173 1.47 9.66 38.10
CA ASN A 173 2.37 9.27 39.20
C ASN A 173 2.76 7.79 39.21
N VAL A 174 2.06 6.92 38.46
CA VAL A 174 2.41 5.49 38.38
C VAL A 174 3.44 5.26 37.27
N THR A 175 4.70 5.03 37.65
CA THR A 175 5.85 4.90 36.74
C THR A 175 5.68 3.81 35.68
N ALA A 176 5.08 2.67 36.05
CA ALA A 176 4.81 1.57 35.11
C ALA A 176 3.81 1.98 34.02
N ILE A 177 2.84 2.85 34.34
CA ILE A 177 1.84 3.33 33.38
C ILE A 177 2.46 4.38 32.46
N GLN A 178 3.25 5.32 32.98
CA GLN A 178 3.98 6.28 32.15
C GLN A 178 4.91 5.63 31.12
N ALA A 179 5.40 4.42 31.41
CA ALA A 179 6.20 3.66 30.45
C ALA A 179 5.37 3.07 29.29
N ALA A 180 4.05 2.90 29.47
CA ALA A 180 3.17 2.20 28.54
C ALA A 180 2.71 3.05 27.34
N GLY A 181 2.78 4.39 27.41
CA GLY A 181 2.28 5.28 26.36
C GLY A 181 2.64 6.75 26.57
N ASP A 182 2.26 7.60 25.61
CA ASP A 182 2.29 9.05 25.77
C ASP A 182 0.88 9.55 26.12
N PHE A 183 0.74 10.07 27.34
CA PHE A 183 -0.54 10.44 27.94
C PHE A 183 -0.69 11.95 27.98
N GLN A 184 -1.71 12.45 27.29
CA GLN A 184 -2.04 13.87 27.24
C GLN A 184 -3.23 14.14 28.13
N VAL A 185 -2.98 14.73 29.30
CA VAL A 185 -4.03 15.09 30.26
C VAL A 185 -4.71 16.39 29.82
N TRP A 186 -6.03 16.37 29.78
CA TRP A 186 -6.90 17.50 29.50
C TRP A 186 -7.80 17.71 30.71
N ASN A 187 -7.65 18.86 31.35
CA ASN A 187 -8.54 19.31 32.41
C ASN A 187 -9.88 19.77 31.82
N TYR A 188 -10.86 20.00 32.69
CA TYR A 188 -12.18 20.46 32.27
C TYR A 188 -12.12 21.77 31.49
N GLU A 189 -11.37 22.78 31.95
CA GLU A 189 -11.32 24.11 31.29
C GLU A 189 -10.89 24.01 29.84
N LYS A 190 -9.83 23.27 29.56
CA LYS A 190 -9.36 23.04 28.18
C LYS A 190 -10.38 22.27 27.35
N LEU A 191 -11.06 21.31 27.96
CA LEU A 191 -12.07 20.49 27.28
C LEU A 191 -13.33 21.29 26.98
N ASP A 192 -13.77 22.14 27.91
CA ASP A 192 -14.91 23.05 27.77
C ASP A 192 -14.64 24.16 26.76
N GLU A 193 -13.45 24.76 26.77
CA GLU A 193 -13.02 25.72 25.74
C GLU A 193 -13.04 25.07 24.34
N ALA A 194 -12.47 23.88 24.22
CA ALA A 194 -12.48 23.12 22.98
C ALA A 194 -13.91 22.77 22.55
N ALA A 195 -14.76 22.31 23.47
CA ALA A 195 -16.15 21.95 23.19
C ALA A 195 -16.95 23.17 22.70
N LYS A 196 -16.81 24.32 23.37
CA LYS A 196 -17.43 25.60 22.96
C LYS A 196 -16.94 26.08 21.60
N SER A 197 -15.64 25.97 21.32
CA SER A 197 -15.07 26.39 20.03
C SER A 197 -15.62 25.60 18.84
N HIS A 198 -16.05 24.36 19.08
CA HIS A 198 -16.63 23.48 18.06
C HIS A 198 -18.15 23.33 18.16
N ASN A 199 -18.80 24.05 19.10
CA ASN A 199 -20.23 23.95 19.38
C ASN A 199 -20.71 22.53 19.70
N ASN A 200 -19.91 21.80 20.49
CA ASN A 200 -20.17 20.42 20.93
C ASN A 200 -20.43 20.38 22.45
N ASN A 201 -21.07 19.30 22.91
CA ASN A 201 -20.98 18.92 24.32
C ASN A 201 -19.57 18.37 24.64
N ILE A 202 -19.16 18.36 25.91
CA ILE A 202 -17.87 17.82 26.37
C ILE A 202 -17.67 16.38 25.93
N THR A 203 -18.68 15.52 26.10
CA THR A 203 -18.60 14.11 25.66
C THR A 203 -18.42 14.00 24.14
N GLU A 204 -19.15 14.79 23.38
CA GLU A 204 -19.03 14.85 21.91
C GLU A 204 -17.65 15.37 21.49
N GLU A 205 -17.08 16.32 22.22
CA GLU A 205 -15.73 16.81 21.97
C GLU A 205 -14.68 15.73 22.23
N VAL A 206 -14.81 14.93 23.30
CA VAL A 206 -13.94 13.78 23.54
C VAL A 206 -14.02 12.79 22.38
N TYR A 207 -15.23 12.43 21.95
CA TYR A 207 -15.43 11.51 20.83
C TYR A 207 -14.87 12.08 19.54
N ARG A 208 -15.02 13.39 19.30
CA ARG A 208 -14.45 14.10 18.17
C ARG A 208 -12.92 14.07 18.17
N GLN A 209 -12.25 14.23 19.30
CA GLN A 209 -10.77 14.14 19.36
C GLN A 209 -10.25 12.77 18.92
N ILE A 210 -10.97 11.71 19.28
CA ILE A 210 -10.66 10.32 18.91
C ILE A 210 -10.98 10.10 17.43
N HIS A 211 -12.17 10.51 17.00
CA HIS A 211 -12.62 10.43 15.62
C HIS A 211 -11.67 11.16 14.67
N HIS A 212 -11.26 12.39 15.00
CA HIS A 212 -10.28 13.16 14.22
C HIS A 212 -8.84 12.62 14.30
N GLN A 213 -8.66 11.41 14.84
CA GLN A 213 -7.41 10.67 14.91
C GLN A 213 -6.29 11.36 15.70
N LYS A 214 -6.62 12.31 16.60
CA LYS A 214 -5.64 13.05 17.41
C LYS A 214 -4.97 12.16 18.46
N VAL A 215 -5.74 11.23 19.02
CA VAL A 215 -5.31 10.22 19.99
C VAL A 215 -5.82 8.85 19.54
N TRP A 216 -5.12 7.77 19.92
CA TRP A 216 -5.52 6.39 19.61
C TRP A 216 -6.51 5.80 20.64
N LEU A 217 -6.42 6.27 21.88
CA LEU A 217 -7.25 5.88 23.01
C LEU A 217 -7.63 7.14 23.79
N GLY A 218 -8.87 7.22 24.23
CA GLY A 218 -9.34 8.24 25.17
C GLY A 218 -9.80 7.60 26.48
N PHE A 219 -9.15 7.94 27.59
CA PHE A 219 -9.65 7.65 28.93
C PHE A 219 -10.46 8.85 29.40
N TYR A 220 -11.77 8.69 29.48
CA TYR A 220 -12.70 9.77 29.76
C TYR A 220 -13.32 9.58 31.15
N VAL A 221 -13.11 10.56 32.03
CA VAL A 221 -13.87 10.70 33.27
C VAL A 221 -15.01 11.66 32.99
N ARG A 222 -16.24 11.18 33.13
CA ARG A 222 -17.44 11.94 32.77
C ARG A 222 -17.62 13.19 33.62
N GLU A 223 -18.37 14.14 33.06
CA GLU A 223 -18.81 15.31 33.81
C GLU A 223 -19.51 14.92 35.09
N ASN A 224 -19.16 15.61 36.18
CA ASN A 224 -19.78 15.43 37.47
C ASN A 224 -19.74 13.97 37.98
N ALA A 225 -18.74 13.17 37.58
CA ALA A 225 -18.62 11.77 37.99
C ALA A 225 -18.58 11.64 39.53
N THR A 226 -17.81 12.49 40.22
CA THR A 226 -17.77 12.47 41.69
C THR A 226 -19.12 12.86 42.30
N LEU A 227 -19.80 13.84 41.72
CA LEU A 227 -21.13 14.27 42.19
C LEU A 227 -22.19 13.19 41.99
N GLN A 228 -22.21 12.53 40.83
CA GLN A 228 -23.17 11.46 40.54
C GLN A 228 -22.97 10.28 41.50
N TRP A 229 -21.73 9.91 41.76
CA TRP A 229 -21.43 8.85 42.73
C TRP A 229 -21.80 9.29 44.15
N TYR A 230 -21.50 10.53 44.54
CA TYR A 230 -21.92 11.08 45.83
C TYR A 230 -23.45 11.05 46.00
N GLN A 231 -24.22 11.45 44.99
CA GLN A 231 -25.68 11.42 45.04
C GLN A 231 -26.22 10.00 45.19
N ALA A 232 -25.66 9.04 44.45
CA ALA A 232 -26.02 7.62 44.60
C ALA A 232 -25.75 7.12 46.02
N LEU A 233 -24.58 7.46 46.60
CA LEU A 233 -24.23 7.12 47.97
C LEU A 233 -25.17 7.80 48.98
N ALA A 234 -25.42 9.10 48.83
CA ALA A 234 -26.23 9.87 49.76
C ALA A 234 -27.71 9.43 49.80
N THR A 235 -28.24 8.99 48.66
CA THR A 235 -29.65 8.61 48.50
C THR A 235 -29.89 7.10 48.60
N GLY A 236 -28.85 6.27 48.48
CA GLY A 236 -28.99 4.82 48.39
C GLY A 236 -29.71 4.34 47.12
N GLN A 237 -29.64 5.11 46.04
CA GLN A 237 -30.26 4.75 44.77
C GLN A 237 -29.45 3.71 44.00
N ASN A 238 -30.13 2.88 43.21
CA ASN A 238 -29.48 1.93 42.30
C ASN A 238 -28.69 2.69 41.21
N PHE A 239 -27.36 2.60 41.26
CA PHE A 239 -26.44 3.28 40.34
C PHE A 239 -25.32 2.33 39.93
N ASN A 240 -25.09 2.20 38.62
CA ASN A 240 -24.05 1.31 38.11
C ASN A 240 -22.70 2.04 37.99
N ILE A 241 -21.86 1.89 39.02
CA ILE A 241 -20.53 2.50 39.10
C ILE A 241 -19.61 2.06 37.95
N SER A 242 -19.70 0.80 37.54
CA SER A 242 -18.80 0.22 36.52
C SER A 242 -18.97 0.80 35.12
N THR A 243 -20.11 1.44 34.83
CA THR A 243 -20.42 1.93 33.48
C THR A 243 -20.77 3.42 33.39
N SER A 244 -21.05 4.06 34.54
CA SER A 244 -21.62 5.41 34.57
C SER A 244 -20.61 6.50 34.86
N LEU A 245 -19.42 6.19 35.36
CA LEU A 245 -18.43 7.20 35.79
C LEU A 245 -17.36 7.48 34.74
N MET A 246 -16.86 6.43 34.08
CA MET A 246 -15.69 6.52 33.22
C MET A 246 -15.83 5.65 31.98
N GLU A 247 -15.19 6.09 30.90
CA GLU A 247 -15.17 5.40 29.61
C GLU A 247 -13.76 5.28 29.05
N LEU A 248 -13.49 4.18 28.40
CA LEU A 248 -12.33 4.00 27.54
C LEU A 248 -12.84 3.96 26.11
N VAL A 249 -12.49 4.97 25.34
CA VAL A 249 -13.07 5.22 24.03
C VAL A 249 -12.00 5.04 22.94
N TYR A 250 -12.34 4.30 21.89
CA TYR A 250 -11.48 4.07 20.73
C TYR A 250 -12.33 3.79 19.48
N GLU A 251 -11.67 3.61 18.34
CA GLU A 251 -12.34 3.31 17.06
C GLU A 251 -11.65 2.14 16.37
N THR A 252 -12.31 0.99 16.27
CA THR A 252 -11.79 -0.14 15.48
C THR A 252 -11.75 0.19 13.99
N GLY A 253 -12.78 0.89 13.49
CA GLY A 253 -12.89 1.32 12.10
C GLY A 253 -11.80 2.31 11.65
N ARG A 254 -11.03 2.90 12.56
CA ARG A 254 -9.91 3.79 12.22
C ARG A 254 -8.78 3.06 11.48
N ASP A 255 -8.37 1.93 12.04
CA ASP A 255 -7.29 1.09 11.53
C ASP A 255 -7.53 -0.31 12.09
N TYR A 256 -8.27 -1.12 11.32
CA TYR A 256 -8.76 -2.42 11.76
C TYR A 256 -7.60 -3.36 12.16
N ASN A 257 -6.48 -3.28 11.46
CA ASN A 257 -5.33 -4.14 11.72
C ASN A 257 -4.59 -3.67 12.99
N ALA A 258 -4.31 -2.37 13.09
CA ALA A 258 -3.60 -1.81 14.24
C ALA A 258 -4.37 -2.00 15.55
N VAL A 259 -5.69 -1.82 15.52
CA VAL A 259 -6.50 -1.89 16.73
C VAL A 259 -6.53 -3.31 17.28
N ASN A 260 -6.82 -4.28 16.43
CA ASN A 260 -6.89 -5.69 16.83
C ASN A 260 -5.54 -6.24 17.29
N ASN A 261 -4.43 -5.85 16.66
CA ASN A 261 -3.11 -6.40 16.96
C ASN A 261 -2.34 -5.64 18.06
N TYR A 262 -2.68 -4.39 18.34
CA TYR A 262 -1.90 -3.55 19.27
C TYR A 262 -2.76 -2.82 20.29
N ILE A 263 -3.72 -2.01 19.85
CA ILE A 263 -4.46 -1.11 20.75
C ILE A 263 -5.21 -1.90 21.82
N ILE A 264 -5.84 -3.02 21.44
CA ILE A 264 -6.54 -3.90 22.38
C ILE A 264 -5.61 -4.42 23.48
N THR A 265 -4.45 -4.95 23.09
CA THR A 265 -3.47 -5.45 24.06
C THR A 265 -2.93 -4.33 24.96
N VAL A 266 -2.69 -3.14 24.41
CA VAL A 266 -2.14 -2.01 25.17
C VAL A 266 -3.14 -1.50 26.21
N TYR A 267 -4.40 -1.27 25.84
CA TYR A 267 -5.36 -0.81 26.85
C TYR A 267 -5.65 -1.89 27.89
N GLN A 268 -5.66 -3.17 27.52
CA GLN A 268 -5.82 -4.25 28.49
C GLN A 268 -4.68 -4.28 29.52
N GLN A 269 -3.45 -3.99 29.11
CA GLN A 269 -2.33 -3.84 30.05
C GLN A 269 -2.52 -2.64 30.99
N ILE A 270 -3.00 -1.50 30.47
CA ILE A 270 -3.31 -0.32 31.30
C ILE A 270 -4.42 -0.65 32.31
N LEU A 271 -5.50 -1.29 31.88
CA LEU A 271 -6.60 -1.69 32.77
C LEU A 271 -6.15 -2.70 33.84
N ARG A 272 -5.26 -3.64 33.53
CA ARG A 272 -4.65 -4.54 34.53
C ARG A 272 -3.86 -3.76 35.59
N GLY A 273 -3.09 -2.75 35.17
CA GLY A 273 -2.41 -1.84 36.08
C GLY A 273 -3.39 -1.05 36.94
N TYR A 274 -4.48 -0.56 36.34
CA TYR A 274 -5.56 0.14 37.04
C TYR A 274 -6.20 -0.72 38.14
N TYR A 275 -6.54 -1.98 37.84
CA TYR A 275 -7.12 -2.90 38.82
C TYR A 275 -6.18 -3.22 40.00
N THR A 276 -4.87 -3.07 39.82
CA THR A 276 -3.89 -3.23 40.89
C THR A 276 -3.75 -1.94 41.71
N PHE A 277 -3.87 -0.78 41.07
CA PHE A 277 -3.75 0.54 41.69
C PHE A 277 -5.00 0.94 42.50
N ILE A 278 -6.19 0.73 41.95
CA ILE A 278 -7.41 1.33 42.48
C ILE A 278 -7.75 0.92 43.93
N PRO A 279 -7.53 -0.33 44.40
CA PRO A 279 -7.77 -0.67 45.81
C PRO A 279 -6.78 0.03 46.76
N GLN A 280 -5.58 0.39 46.28
CA GLN A 280 -4.54 1.08 47.05
C GLN A 280 -4.75 2.61 47.09
N SER A 281 -5.55 3.14 46.16
CA SER A 281 -5.80 4.59 46.02
C SER A 281 -6.67 5.20 47.13
N ASN A 282 -7.31 4.38 47.96
CA ASN A 282 -8.31 4.80 48.95
C ASN A 282 -9.45 5.65 48.35
N LEU A 283 -9.82 5.43 47.07
CA LEU A 283 -10.90 6.16 46.39
C LEU A 283 -12.23 6.01 47.14
N VAL A 284 -12.63 4.77 47.45
CA VAL A 284 -13.89 4.50 48.16
C VAL A 284 -13.89 5.13 49.56
N GLY A 285 -12.79 5.03 50.31
CA GLY A 285 -12.68 5.66 51.62
C GLY A 285 -12.76 7.19 51.54
N SER A 286 -12.14 7.79 50.52
CA SER A 286 -12.23 9.23 50.26
C SER A 286 -13.66 9.66 49.92
N MET A 287 -14.40 8.86 49.15
CA MET A 287 -15.83 9.09 48.89
C MET A 287 -16.68 8.95 50.16
N LEU A 288 -16.43 7.93 50.99
CA LEU A 288 -17.15 7.73 52.25
C LEU A 288 -16.97 8.89 53.23
N ASN A 289 -15.79 9.51 53.27
CA ASN A 289 -15.50 10.69 54.10
C ASN A 289 -16.34 11.93 53.72
N THR A 290 -17.00 11.92 52.56
CA THR A 290 -17.89 13.02 52.14
C THR A 290 -19.32 12.89 52.68
N LEU A 291 -19.64 11.77 53.33
CA LEU A 291 -20.98 11.42 53.80
C LEU A 291 -21.10 11.52 55.33
N ASN A 292 -22.32 11.69 55.82
CA ASN A 292 -22.64 11.65 57.26
C ASN A 292 -22.90 10.20 57.72
N GLU A 293 -22.77 9.94 59.02
CA GLU A 293 -22.92 8.59 59.63
C GLU A 293 -24.24 7.90 59.26
N THR A 294 -25.35 8.65 59.23
CA THR A 294 -26.67 8.11 58.84
C THR A 294 -26.71 7.65 57.39
N GLN A 295 -26.03 8.35 56.48
CA GLN A 295 -25.95 7.99 55.06
C GLN A 295 -25.09 6.74 54.87
N VAL A 296 -23.97 6.64 55.60
CA VAL A 296 -23.11 5.45 55.59
C VAL A 296 -23.88 4.20 56.04
N ASN A 297 -24.67 4.31 57.12
CA ASN A 297 -25.52 3.22 57.58
C ASN A 297 -26.61 2.85 56.55
N ASN A 298 -27.17 3.83 55.85
CA ASN A 298 -28.16 3.59 54.79
C ASN A 298 -27.56 2.78 53.63
N ILE A 299 -26.36 3.14 53.17
CA ILE A 299 -25.66 2.44 52.09
C ILE A 299 -25.38 0.99 52.47
N MET A 300 -24.86 0.75 53.68
CA MET A 300 -24.49 -0.60 54.12
C MET A 300 -25.69 -1.55 54.16
N ASN A 301 -26.89 -1.01 54.45
CA ASN A 301 -28.11 -1.80 54.54
C ASN A 301 -28.85 -1.95 53.21
N ASN A 302 -28.82 -0.92 52.36
CA ASN A 302 -29.72 -0.85 51.19
C ASN A 302 -28.99 -0.86 49.83
N ALA A 303 -27.71 -0.51 49.77
CA ALA A 303 -26.95 -0.45 48.51
C ALA A 303 -25.45 -0.73 48.70
N PRO A 304 -25.06 -1.88 49.30
CA PRO A 304 -23.66 -2.20 49.58
C PRO A 304 -22.81 -2.34 48.30
N GLU A 305 -23.42 -2.59 47.15
CA GLU A 305 -22.77 -2.60 45.84
C GLU A 305 -22.09 -1.28 45.49
N LEU A 306 -22.56 -0.14 46.05
CA LEU A 306 -22.01 1.18 45.76
C LEU A 306 -20.61 1.43 46.33
N VAL A 307 -20.19 0.59 47.27
CA VAL A 307 -18.87 0.67 47.94
C VAL A 307 -18.02 -0.57 47.71
N THR A 308 -18.66 -1.71 47.41
CA THR A 308 -17.96 -2.97 47.12
C THR A 308 -17.57 -3.11 45.65
N THR A 309 -18.24 -2.42 44.74
CA THR A 309 -17.91 -2.43 43.30
C THR A 309 -16.77 -1.47 43.00
N ILE A 310 -15.72 -1.97 42.36
CA ILE A 310 -14.59 -1.15 41.91
C ILE A 310 -15.02 -0.31 40.69
N PRO A 311 -14.95 1.03 40.74
CA PRO A 311 -15.17 1.88 39.57
C PRO A 311 -14.20 1.48 38.45
N THR A 312 -14.70 1.32 37.23
CA THR A 312 -13.87 0.93 36.08
C THR A 312 -14.28 1.69 34.82
N PHE A 313 -13.47 1.56 33.78
CA PHE A 313 -13.72 2.17 32.48
C PHE A 313 -14.66 1.29 31.65
N LYS A 314 -15.80 1.84 31.27
CA LYS A 314 -16.64 1.23 30.23
C LYS A 314 -15.92 1.33 28.89
N VAL A 315 -15.60 0.19 28.29
CA VAL A 315 -14.96 0.14 26.98
C VAL A 315 -16.01 0.45 25.90
N VAL A 316 -15.78 1.50 25.12
CA VAL A 316 -16.66 2.00 24.07
C VAL A 316 -15.86 2.07 22.76
N ASP A 317 -16.32 1.32 21.77
CA ASP A 317 -15.83 1.43 20.39
C ASP A 317 -16.82 2.29 19.60
N LEU A 318 -16.38 3.45 19.11
CA LEU A 318 -17.23 4.37 18.35
C LEU A 318 -17.51 3.85 16.93
N LEU A 319 -16.60 3.06 16.36
CA LEU A 319 -16.70 2.52 14.99
C LEU A 319 -16.44 1.00 15.00
N PRO A 320 -17.35 0.19 15.57
CA PRO A 320 -17.14 -1.24 15.68
C PRO A 320 -17.21 -1.93 14.32
N VAL A 321 -16.24 -2.81 14.07
CA VAL A 321 -16.15 -3.65 12.87
C VAL A 321 -16.49 -5.09 13.26
N GLN A 322 -17.73 -5.50 13.00
CA GLN A 322 -18.23 -6.82 13.42
C GLN A 322 -17.91 -7.94 12.43
N ASN A 323 -17.83 -7.63 11.13
CA ASN A 323 -17.58 -8.64 10.10
C ASN A 323 -16.07 -8.85 9.92
N PRO A 324 -15.49 -9.98 10.33
CA PRO A 324 -14.05 -10.22 10.21
C PRO A 324 -13.59 -10.36 8.74
N VAL A 325 -14.50 -10.57 7.79
CA VAL A 325 -14.20 -10.68 6.36
C VAL A 325 -13.55 -9.41 5.83
N PHE A 326 -13.79 -8.24 6.45
CA PHE A 326 -13.11 -6.99 6.09
C PHE A 326 -11.58 -7.07 6.17
N GLN A 327 -11.02 -8.01 6.95
CA GLN A 327 -9.59 -8.24 7.00
C GLN A 327 -9.00 -8.63 5.63
N ALA A 328 -9.74 -9.41 4.85
CA ALA A 328 -9.27 -9.92 3.56
C ALA A 328 -8.96 -8.80 2.55
N PRO A 329 -9.89 -7.87 2.21
CA PRO A 329 -9.62 -6.78 1.28
C PRO A 329 -8.65 -5.74 1.85
N LEU A 330 -8.68 -5.47 3.16
CA LEU A 330 -7.86 -4.42 3.77
C LEU A 330 -6.40 -4.83 3.98
N GLN A 331 -6.12 -6.10 4.26
CA GLN A 331 -4.76 -6.56 4.54
C GLN A 331 -4.08 -7.14 3.30
N ILE A 332 -4.66 -8.18 2.70
CA ILE A 332 -4.02 -8.92 1.59
C ILE A 332 -4.56 -8.46 0.24
N GLY A 333 -5.82 -8.03 0.18
CA GLY A 333 -6.47 -7.57 -1.06
C GLY A 333 -5.70 -6.47 -1.78
N LEU A 334 -5.20 -5.47 -1.04
CA LEU A 334 -4.39 -4.39 -1.62
C LEU A 334 -3.06 -4.90 -2.24
N ILE A 335 -2.44 -5.94 -1.68
CA ILE A 335 -1.24 -6.57 -2.27
C ILE A 335 -1.63 -7.34 -3.53
N TYR A 336 -2.77 -8.05 -3.49
CA TYR A 336 -3.26 -8.74 -4.68
C TYR A 336 -3.50 -7.76 -5.84
N LEU A 337 -3.97 -6.53 -5.57
CA LEU A 337 -4.06 -5.50 -6.61
C LEU A 337 -2.69 -5.16 -7.23
N VAL A 338 -1.61 -5.11 -6.44
CA VAL A 338 -0.22 -4.95 -6.96
C VAL A 338 0.13 -6.10 -7.92
N ILE A 339 -0.16 -7.33 -7.50
CA ILE A 339 0.16 -8.55 -8.28
C ILE A 339 -0.67 -8.60 -9.57
N PHE A 340 -1.96 -8.31 -9.50
CA PHE A 340 -2.83 -8.28 -10.67
C PHE A 340 -2.47 -7.14 -11.62
N ALA A 341 -1.96 -6.00 -11.14
CA ALA A 341 -1.45 -4.94 -12.01
C ALA A 341 -0.22 -5.42 -12.80
N PHE A 342 0.66 -6.20 -12.18
CA PHE A 342 1.80 -6.83 -12.87
C PHE A 342 1.36 -7.90 -13.88
N PHE A 343 0.40 -8.76 -13.53
CA PHE A 343 -0.11 -9.75 -14.48
C PHE A 343 -0.88 -9.14 -15.64
N GLN A 344 -1.63 -8.06 -15.40
CA GLN A 344 -2.26 -7.28 -16.46
C GLN A 344 -1.20 -6.88 -17.50
N PHE A 345 -0.08 -6.32 -17.05
CA PHE A 345 1.03 -5.95 -17.95
C PHE A 345 1.51 -7.16 -18.75
N ILE A 346 1.81 -8.29 -18.09
CA ILE A 346 2.29 -9.54 -18.74
C ILE A 346 1.32 -10.02 -19.83
N PHE A 347 0.03 -10.06 -19.54
CA PHE A 347 -0.98 -10.56 -20.48
C PHE A 347 -1.12 -9.67 -21.71
N THR A 348 -0.84 -8.37 -21.58
CA THR A 348 -0.95 -7.42 -22.67
C THR A 348 0.33 -7.24 -23.50
N ILE A 349 1.47 -7.83 -23.11
CA ILE A 349 2.77 -7.62 -23.80
C ILE A 349 2.67 -7.90 -25.30
N LYS A 350 2.20 -9.09 -25.69
CA LYS A 350 2.09 -9.49 -27.11
C LYS A 350 1.21 -8.54 -27.92
N ILE A 351 0.15 -8.02 -27.30
CA ILE A 351 -0.79 -7.07 -27.94
C ILE A 351 -0.10 -5.72 -28.14
N HIS A 352 0.56 -5.22 -27.10
CA HIS A 352 1.34 -3.98 -27.18
C HIS A 352 2.47 -4.07 -28.20
N MET A 353 3.01 -5.26 -28.41
CA MET A 353 4.05 -5.53 -29.39
C MET A 353 3.53 -5.51 -30.81
N TYR A 354 2.47 -6.25 -31.09
CA TYR A 354 1.79 -6.21 -32.39
C TYR A 354 1.42 -4.78 -32.81
N ILE A 355 0.96 -3.96 -31.85
CA ILE A 355 0.59 -2.58 -32.14
C ILE A 355 1.81 -1.67 -32.30
N ALA A 356 2.93 -1.95 -31.64
CA ALA A 356 4.17 -1.21 -31.81
C ALA A 356 4.75 -1.36 -33.23
N GLU A 357 4.49 -2.48 -33.91
CA GLU A 357 4.87 -2.67 -35.32
C GLU A 357 4.03 -1.83 -36.28
N LYS A 358 2.79 -1.49 -35.89
CA LYS A 358 1.83 -0.78 -36.75
C LYS A 358 1.76 0.71 -36.46
N ILE A 359 2.05 1.12 -35.23
CA ILE A 359 1.88 2.49 -34.74
C ILE A 359 3.18 2.94 -34.06
N LYS A 360 3.71 4.08 -34.50
CA LYS A 360 4.94 4.68 -33.95
C LYS A 360 4.64 5.94 -33.16
N GLY A 361 5.61 6.38 -32.35
CA GLY A 361 5.60 7.68 -31.69
C GLY A 361 4.54 7.87 -30.59
N LEU A 362 4.08 9.10 -30.41
CA LEU A 362 3.13 9.48 -29.36
C LEU A 362 1.77 8.74 -29.42
N PRO A 363 1.18 8.45 -30.60
CA PRO A 363 -0.06 7.67 -30.68
C PRO A 363 0.05 6.27 -30.05
N TYR A 364 1.22 5.62 -30.17
CA TYR A 364 1.48 4.33 -29.52
C TYR A 364 1.51 4.47 -27.99
N VAL A 365 2.17 5.52 -27.47
CA VAL A 365 2.19 5.82 -26.04
C VAL A 365 0.78 6.08 -25.51
N GLY A 366 -0.02 6.85 -26.25
CA GLY A 366 -1.42 7.12 -25.91
C GLY A 366 -2.26 5.83 -25.86
N TYR A 367 -2.15 4.98 -26.87
CA TYR A 367 -2.81 3.66 -26.88
C TYR A 367 -2.45 2.83 -25.64
N ARG A 368 -1.16 2.79 -25.30
CA ARG A 368 -0.64 1.99 -24.20
C ARG A 368 -1.16 2.47 -22.84
N ILE A 369 -1.14 3.77 -22.59
CA ILE A 369 -1.69 4.36 -21.37
C ILE A 369 -3.21 4.08 -21.30
N LEU A 370 -3.97 4.34 -22.37
CA LEU A 370 -5.42 4.17 -22.35
C LEU A 370 -5.85 2.72 -22.16
N SER A 371 -5.19 1.77 -22.83
CA SER A 371 -5.50 0.35 -22.69
C SER A 371 -5.18 -0.17 -21.28
N ALA A 372 -4.08 0.25 -20.67
CA ALA A 372 -3.75 -0.10 -19.29
C ALA A 372 -4.77 0.50 -18.30
N GLN A 373 -5.12 1.78 -18.44
CA GLN A 373 -6.13 2.42 -17.59
C GLN A 373 -7.50 1.74 -17.69
N PHE A 374 -7.92 1.38 -18.90
CA PHE A 374 -9.16 0.63 -19.11
C PHE A 374 -9.11 -0.76 -18.44
N ALA A 375 -7.98 -1.48 -18.54
CA ALA A 375 -7.82 -2.76 -17.86
C ALA A 375 -7.90 -2.61 -16.34
N TYR A 376 -7.26 -1.59 -15.75
CA TYR A 376 -7.32 -1.33 -14.30
C TYR A 376 -8.74 -1.00 -13.84
N LEU A 377 -9.52 -0.29 -14.65
CA LEU A 377 -10.92 0.02 -14.36
C LEU A 377 -11.78 -1.25 -14.28
N ILE A 378 -11.58 -2.20 -15.20
CA ILE A 378 -12.33 -3.47 -15.24
C ILE A 378 -11.89 -4.42 -14.11
N VAL A 379 -10.59 -4.57 -13.87
CA VAL A 379 -10.10 -5.49 -12.83
C VAL A 379 -10.45 -4.99 -11.43
N SER A 380 -10.39 -3.68 -11.19
CA SER A 380 -10.85 -3.11 -9.92
C SER A 380 -12.36 -3.29 -9.71
N LEU A 381 -13.17 -3.32 -10.76
CA LEU A 381 -14.60 -3.65 -10.65
C LEU A 381 -14.78 -5.10 -10.18
N ALA A 382 -14.02 -6.05 -10.74
CA ALA A 382 -14.06 -7.44 -10.31
C ALA A 382 -13.68 -7.60 -8.82
N PHE A 383 -12.70 -6.82 -8.34
CA PHE A 383 -12.33 -6.79 -6.92
C PHE A 383 -13.48 -6.36 -6.02
N VAL A 384 -14.22 -5.30 -6.36
CA VAL A 384 -15.34 -4.82 -5.54
C VAL A 384 -16.57 -5.72 -5.65
N THR A 385 -16.83 -6.29 -6.83
CA THR A 385 -17.89 -7.29 -7.01
C THR A 385 -17.62 -8.53 -6.16
N LEU A 386 -16.37 -8.98 -6.06
CA LEU A 386 -15.99 -10.09 -5.19
C LEU A 386 -16.27 -9.77 -3.72
N ASN A 387 -15.86 -8.57 -3.26
CA ASN A 387 -16.16 -8.08 -1.91
C ASN A 387 -17.67 -8.07 -1.63
N THR A 388 -18.49 -7.73 -2.63
CA THR A 388 -19.95 -7.75 -2.55
C THR A 388 -20.48 -9.18 -2.42
N ALA A 389 -19.93 -10.12 -3.18
CA ALA A 389 -20.31 -11.54 -3.13
C ALA A 389 -20.07 -12.16 -1.74
N PHE A 390 -19.08 -11.66 -1.00
CA PHE A 390 -18.79 -12.06 0.39
C PHE A 390 -19.59 -11.27 1.46
N GLY A 391 -20.58 -10.47 1.04
CA GLY A 391 -21.49 -9.80 1.96
C GLY A 391 -20.87 -8.63 2.73
N LEU A 392 -19.87 -7.95 2.16
CA LEU A 392 -19.34 -6.72 2.74
C LEU A 392 -20.33 -5.57 2.52
N ASP A 393 -20.63 -4.82 3.58
CA ASP A 393 -21.50 -3.65 3.52
C ASP A 393 -20.72 -2.42 3.01
N PHE A 394 -21.33 -1.68 2.08
CA PHE A 394 -20.76 -0.49 1.46
C PHE A 394 -21.50 0.80 1.87
N THR A 395 -22.56 0.70 2.68
CA THR A 395 -23.50 1.81 2.90
C THR A 395 -23.13 2.76 4.03
N ARG A 396 -22.21 2.35 4.92
CA ARG A 396 -21.80 3.08 6.13
C ARG A 396 -21.47 4.56 5.89
N THR A 397 -20.58 4.85 4.93
CA THR A 397 -20.01 6.20 4.77
C THR A 397 -20.71 7.01 3.67
N PHE A 398 -20.99 6.36 2.55
CA PHE A 398 -21.46 7.01 1.32
C PHE A 398 -22.84 6.49 0.87
N GLY A 399 -23.57 5.81 1.76
CA GLY A 399 -24.85 5.21 1.43
C GLY A 399 -24.76 4.25 0.24
N TYR A 400 -25.79 4.21 -0.60
CA TYR A 400 -25.84 3.34 -1.77
C TYR A 400 -24.73 3.59 -2.80
N SER A 401 -24.13 4.78 -2.80
CA SER A 401 -23.02 5.11 -3.71
C SER A 401 -21.67 4.56 -3.24
N GLY A 402 -21.57 3.97 -2.05
CA GLY A 402 -20.31 3.45 -1.51
C GLY A 402 -19.66 2.37 -2.37
N PHE A 403 -20.45 1.55 -3.07
CA PHE A 403 -19.93 0.60 -4.07
C PHE A 403 -19.11 1.30 -5.16
N LEU A 404 -19.66 2.38 -5.74
CA LEU A 404 -18.99 3.15 -6.79
C LEU A 404 -17.73 3.85 -6.26
N VAL A 405 -17.80 4.41 -5.05
CA VAL A 405 -16.65 5.09 -4.43
C VAL A 405 -15.51 4.10 -4.18
N ILE A 406 -15.81 2.93 -3.63
CA ILE A 406 -14.81 1.89 -3.35
C ILE A 406 -14.24 1.31 -4.64
N TRP A 407 -15.05 1.19 -5.69
CA TRP A 407 -14.56 0.84 -7.02
C TRP A 407 -13.58 1.89 -7.55
N MET A 408 -13.89 3.19 -7.43
CA MET A 408 -12.96 4.25 -7.84
C MET A 408 -11.69 4.26 -7.00
N PHE A 409 -11.74 3.96 -5.70
CA PHE A 409 -10.54 3.79 -4.89
C PHE A 409 -9.71 2.58 -5.32
N GLY A 410 -10.36 1.45 -5.62
CA GLY A 410 -9.71 0.28 -6.20
C GLY A 410 -9.04 0.60 -7.54
N TYR A 411 -9.72 1.33 -8.41
CA TYR A 411 -9.19 1.81 -9.70
C TYR A 411 -7.98 2.71 -9.51
N LEU A 412 -8.07 3.77 -8.68
CA LEU A 412 -6.95 4.68 -8.43
C LEU A 412 -5.74 3.96 -7.84
N THR A 413 -5.98 2.99 -6.97
CA THR A 413 -4.92 2.14 -6.39
C THR A 413 -4.24 1.30 -7.46
N MET A 414 -5.02 0.61 -8.29
CA MET A 414 -4.49 -0.25 -9.33
C MET A 414 -3.81 0.55 -10.44
N ALA A 415 -4.37 1.70 -10.83
CA ALA A 415 -3.80 2.60 -11.83
C ALA A 415 -2.47 3.21 -11.37
N SER A 416 -2.38 3.67 -10.13
CA SER A 416 -1.13 4.22 -9.59
C SER A 416 -0.04 3.16 -9.52
N LEU A 417 -0.34 1.97 -9.00
CA LEU A 417 0.62 0.87 -8.91
C LEU A 417 1.01 0.32 -10.28
N GLY A 418 0.03 0.10 -11.15
CA GLY A 418 0.23 -0.46 -12.49
C GLY A 418 1.12 0.42 -13.36
N SER A 419 0.84 1.73 -13.39
CA SER A 419 1.66 2.67 -14.15
C SER A 419 3.10 2.80 -13.61
N ILE A 420 3.30 2.68 -12.28
CA ILE A 420 4.66 2.59 -11.69
C ILE A 420 5.36 1.30 -12.12
N ILE A 421 4.69 0.16 -12.00
CA ILE A 421 5.24 -1.16 -12.35
C ILE A 421 5.65 -1.17 -13.81
N GLU A 422 4.78 -0.73 -14.71
CA GLU A 422 5.05 -0.69 -16.14
C GLU A 422 6.29 0.17 -16.47
N LEU A 423 6.38 1.35 -15.87
CA LEU A 423 7.54 2.23 -16.03
C LEU A 423 8.83 1.57 -15.55
N LEU A 424 8.80 0.90 -14.38
CA LEU A 424 9.96 0.22 -13.82
C LEU A 424 10.35 -1.02 -14.62
N VAL A 425 9.39 -1.76 -15.18
CA VAL A 425 9.68 -2.90 -16.07
C VAL A 425 10.39 -2.41 -17.33
N LEU A 426 9.91 -1.33 -17.96
CA LEU A 426 10.56 -0.74 -19.13
C LEU A 426 12.00 -0.32 -18.82
N LEU A 427 12.24 0.31 -17.68
CA LEU A 427 13.59 0.71 -17.26
C LEU A 427 14.50 -0.49 -16.99
N LEU A 428 14.01 -1.49 -16.25
CA LEU A 428 14.79 -2.69 -15.92
C LEU A 428 15.09 -3.56 -17.14
N PHE A 429 14.18 -3.59 -18.12
CA PHE A 429 14.41 -4.32 -19.37
C PHE A 429 15.68 -3.86 -20.09
N VAL A 430 15.94 -2.54 -20.11
CA VAL A 430 17.17 -2.00 -20.72
C VAL A 430 18.40 -2.28 -19.86
N ILE A 431 18.29 -2.17 -18.54
CA ILE A 431 19.44 -2.26 -17.63
C ILE A 431 19.84 -3.72 -17.40
N LYS A 432 18.91 -4.53 -16.85
CA LYS A 432 19.11 -5.92 -16.45
C LYS A 432 17.75 -6.67 -16.41
N PRO A 433 17.38 -7.43 -17.45
CA PRO A 433 16.09 -8.11 -17.51
C PRO A 433 15.89 -9.17 -16.41
N GLN A 434 17.00 -9.73 -15.87
CA GLN A 434 16.94 -10.71 -14.77
C GLN A 434 16.30 -10.16 -13.48
N LEU A 435 16.29 -8.83 -13.30
CA LEU A 435 15.72 -8.19 -12.10
C LEU A 435 14.21 -7.94 -12.19
N ILE A 436 13.56 -8.21 -13.33
CA ILE A 436 12.11 -8.01 -13.49
C ILE A 436 11.32 -8.87 -12.48
N GLY A 437 11.75 -10.11 -12.22
CA GLY A 437 11.11 -10.95 -11.20
C GLY A 437 11.26 -10.39 -9.77
N PHE A 438 12.37 -9.72 -9.49
CA PHE A 438 12.60 -9.05 -8.20
C PHE A 438 11.76 -7.78 -8.05
N LEU A 439 11.45 -7.08 -9.15
CA LEU A 439 10.65 -5.86 -9.15
C LEU A 439 9.30 -6.05 -8.46
N LEU A 440 8.58 -7.13 -8.78
CA LEU A 440 7.27 -7.41 -8.19
C LEU A 440 7.37 -7.50 -6.66
N LEU A 441 8.35 -8.28 -6.17
CA LEU A 441 8.59 -8.43 -4.73
C LEU A 441 8.94 -7.09 -4.09
N PHE A 442 9.83 -6.32 -4.71
CA PHE A 442 10.28 -5.03 -4.19
C PHE A 442 9.13 -4.01 -4.11
N VAL A 443 8.33 -3.87 -5.16
CA VAL A 443 7.18 -2.95 -5.20
C VAL A 443 6.13 -3.38 -4.18
N ALA A 444 5.81 -4.68 -4.11
CA ALA A 444 4.84 -5.20 -3.15
C ALA A 444 5.29 -4.94 -1.71
N VAL A 445 6.53 -5.28 -1.35
CA VAL A 445 7.03 -5.15 0.01
C VAL A 445 7.17 -3.69 0.44
N THR A 446 7.66 -2.81 -0.45
CA THR A 446 7.80 -1.38 -0.14
C THR A 446 6.43 -0.72 0.09
N ASN A 447 5.38 -1.15 -0.63
CA ASN A 447 4.01 -0.69 -0.39
C ASN A 447 3.37 -1.30 0.86
N LEU A 448 3.69 -2.55 1.16
CA LEU A 448 3.09 -3.32 2.25
C LEU A 448 3.65 -2.96 3.63
N ALA A 449 4.97 -2.82 3.74
CA ALA A 449 5.66 -2.58 5.01
C ALA A 449 5.11 -1.40 5.84
N PRO A 450 4.72 -0.24 5.27
CA PRO A 450 4.11 0.85 6.03
C PRO A 450 2.61 0.67 6.35
N THR A 451 1.98 -0.40 5.86
CA THR A 451 0.53 -0.64 5.95
C THR A 451 0.18 -1.76 6.90
N VAL A 452 1.01 -2.81 6.98
CA VAL A 452 0.78 -3.95 7.90
C VAL A 452 0.73 -3.55 9.36
N SER A 453 1.21 -2.35 9.70
CA SER A 453 1.29 -1.88 11.06
C SER A 453 1.13 -0.37 11.12
N PRO A 454 0.59 0.15 12.23
CA PRO A 454 0.38 1.58 12.36
C PRO A 454 1.74 2.28 12.26
N ILE A 455 1.85 3.19 11.30
CA ILE A 455 3.10 3.84 10.89
C ILE A 455 3.82 4.57 12.05
N VAL A 456 3.06 4.98 13.07
CA VAL A 456 3.59 5.58 14.31
C VAL A 456 4.45 4.62 15.14
N LEU A 457 4.21 3.31 15.01
CA LEU A 457 5.00 2.26 15.66
C LEU A 457 6.18 1.79 14.81
N CYS A 458 6.25 2.18 13.54
CA CYS A 458 7.38 1.89 12.68
C CYS A 458 8.54 2.87 12.95
N PRO A 459 9.79 2.49 12.64
CA PRO A 459 10.90 3.44 12.55
C PRO A 459 10.58 4.60 11.60
N ASP A 460 11.19 5.76 11.82
CA ASP A 460 10.86 6.97 11.04
C ASP A 460 11.18 6.84 9.54
N PHE A 461 12.06 5.90 9.18
CA PHE A 461 12.28 5.48 7.80
C PHE A 461 10.96 5.16 7.06
N TYR A 462 10.02 4.45 7.70
CA TYR A 462 8.77 4.01 7.05
C TYR A 462 7.77 5.13 6.76
N ARG A 463 8.07 6.38 7.15
CA ARG A 463 7.24 7.55 6.81
C ARG A 463 7.15 7.79 5.30
N TYR A 464 8.05 7.21 4.49
CA TYR A 464 7.87 7.18 3.03
C TYR A 464 6.52 6.57 2.63
N GLY A 465 5.93 5.71 3.49
CA GLY A 465 4.62 5.11 3.29
C GLY A 465 3.51 6.11 3.03
N TYR A 466 3.58 7.33 3.57
CA TYR A 466 2.58 8.38 3.27
C TYR A 466 2.55 8.78 1.79
N ALA A 467 3.66 8.58 1.07
CA ALA A 467 3.72 8.79 -0.37
C ALA A 467 3.35 7.53 -1.15
N MET A 468 3.25 6.34 -0.54
CA MET A 468 3.03 5.10 -1.29
C MET A 468 1.55 4.85 -1.59
N PRO A 469 1.20 4.31 -2.78
CA PRO A 469 -0.19 4.06 -3.14
C PRO A 469 -0.98 3.21 -2.14
N VAL A 470 -0.43 2.07 -1.70
CA VAL A 470 -1.17 1.12 -0.86
C VAL A 470 -1.56 1.71 0.50
N ARG A 471 -0.71 2.53 1.12
CA ARG A 471 -1.04 3.19 2.40
C ARG A 471 -2.20 4.17 2.24
N ASN A 472 -2.18 4.95 1.17
CA ASN A 472 -3.24 5.93 0.88
C ASN A 472 -4.56 5.22 0.56
N ALA A 473 -4.51 4.12 -0.21
CA ALA A 473 -5.65 3.26 -0.47
C ALA A 473 -6.21 2.64 0.80
N TYR A 474 -5.34 2.15 1.70
CA TYR A 474 -5.73 1.57 2.98
C TYR A 474 -6.54 2.54 3.83
N ASP A 475 -6.04 3.76 4.01
CA ASP A 475 -6.73 4.81 4.77
C ASP A 475 -8.08 5.18 4.09
N LEU A 476 -8.14 5.23 2.75
CA LEU A 476 -9.38 5.50 2.00
C LEU A 476 -10.43 4.40 2.16
N LEU A 477 -10.02 3.13 2.21
CA LEU A 477 -10.94 2.02 2.42
C LEU A 477 -11.51 2.02 3.84
N HIS A 478 -10.75 2.43 4.86
CA HIS A 478 -11.30 2.60 6.22
C HIS A 478 -12.35 3.70 6.27
N VAL A 479 -12.10 4.82 5.58
CA VAL A 479 -13.11 5.87 5.42
C VAL A 479 -14.34 5.31 4.73
N ALA A 480 -14.20 4.57 3.63
CA ALA A 480 -15.34 4.12 2.84
C ALA A 480 -16.17 2.99 3.46
N TYR A 481 -15.53 2.07 4.19
CA TYR A 481 -16.21 0.94 4.82
C TYR A 481 -16.72 1.25 6.22
N PHE A 482 -16.03 2.09 6.99
CA PHE A 482 -16.28 2.22 8.42
C PHE A 482 -16.64 3.63 8.87
N ASP A 483 -16.79 4.58 7.95
CA ASP A 483 -16.96 6.01 8.24
C ASP A 483 -15.83 6.58 9.11
N ALA A 484 -14.60 6.08 8.91
CA ALA A 484 -13.42 6.66 9.55
C ALA A 484 -13.18 8.11 9.10
N TRP A 485 -12.34 8.83 9.83
CA TRP A 485 -12.09 10.25 9.61
C TRP A 485 -11.77 10.65 8.16
N LYS A 486 -12.61 11.54 7.63
CA LYS A 486 -12.52 12.01 6.23
C LYS A 486 -11.43 13.05 5.99
N GLY A 487 -10.82 13.62 7.03
CA GLY A 487 -9.89 14.75 6.91
C GLY A 487 -8.60 14.46 6.10
N HIS A 488 -8.25 13.19 5.90
CA HIS A 488 -7.10 12.79 5.05
C HIS A 488 -7.49 12.31 3.65
N MET A 489 -8.80 12.20 3.35
CA MET A 489 -9.31 11.63 2.10
C MET A 489 -8.78 12.39 0.87
N GLY A 490 -8.84 13.73 0.89
CA GLY A 490 -8.35 14.56 -0.22
C GLY A 490 -6.85 14.37 -0.50
N ARG A 491 -6.02 14.34 0.56
CA ARG A 491 -4.57 14.08 0.44
C ARG A 491 -4.33 12.70 -0.17
N ASN A 492 -5.03 11.68 0.34
CA ASN A 492 -4.80 10.30 -0.06
C ASN A 492 -5.18 10.07 -1.53
N ILE A 493 -6.31 10.64 -1.98
CA ILE A 493 -6.71 10.65 -3.40
C ILE A 493 -5.67 11.41 -4.23
N GLY A 494 -5.23 12.58 -3.76
CA GLY A 494 -4.23 13.39 -4.46
C GLY A 494 -2.91 12.64 -4.67
N VAL A 495 -2.43 11.87 -3.70
CA VAL A 495 -1.22 11.05 -3.83
C VAL A 495 -1.40 9.96 -4.90
N LEU A 496 -2.53 9.26 -4.91
CA LEU A 496 -2.81 8.25 -5.94
C LEU A 496 -2.83 8.86 -7.34
N ILE A 497 -3.55 9.97 -7.51
CA ILE A 497 -3.60 10.70 -8.79
C ILE A 497 -2.21 11.19 -9.21
N THR A 498 -1.41 11.70 -8.26
CA THR A 498 -0.04 12.16 -8.55
C THR A 498 0.81 11.05 -9.14
N TRP A 499 0.77 9.84 -8.56
CA TRP A 499 1.49 8.69 -9.12
C TRP A 499 1.02 8.31 -10.51
N ILE A 500 -0.29 8.32 -10.77
CA ILE A 500 -0.86 8.06 -12.10
C ILE A 500 -0.32 9.09 -13.10
N VAL A 501 -0.46 10.39 -12.80
CA VAL A 501 -0.06 11.45 -13.72
C VAL A 501 1.45 11.44 -13.96
N VAL A 502 2.27 11.36 -12.91
CA VAL A 502 3.74 11.42 -13.01
C VAL A 502 4.29 10.22 -13.79
N SER A 503 3.86 8.99 -13.47
CA SER A 503 4.35 7.79 -14.15
C SER A 503 3.94 7.77 -15.63
N ASN A 504 2.71 8.15 -15.95
CA ASN A 504 2.26 8.25 -17.34
C ASN A 504 2.96 9.39 -18.11
N ALA A 505 3.23 10.53 -17.45
CA ALA A 505 3.97 11.64 -18.07
C ALA A 505 5.45 11.30 -18.33
N VAL A 506 6.08 10.48 -17.47
CA VAL A 506 7.48 10.05 -17.64
C VAL A 506 7.61 8.95 -18.71
N MET A 507 6.55 8.18 -18.93
CA MET A 507 6.52 7.06 -19.87
C MET A 507 7.05 7.37 -21.29
N PRO A 508 6.62 8.45 -22.00
CA PRO A 508 7.16 8.78 -23.33
C PRO A 508 8.68 9.03 -23.32
N PHE A 509 9.21 9.65 -22.27
CA PHE A 509 10.64 9.90 -22.13
C PHE A 509 11.44 8.61 -21.95
N VAL A 510 10.93 7.68 -21.12
CA VAL A 510 11.55 6.37 -20.89
C VAL A 510 11.54 5.53 -22.18
N MET A 511 10.45 5.56 -22.94
CA MET A 511 10.39 4.86 -24.24
C MET A 511 11.36 5.45 -25.27
N LYS A 512 11.46 6.80 -25.36
CA LYS A 512 12.46 7.45 -26.23
C LYS A 512 13.89 7.08 -25.82
N TRP A 513 14.18 7.08 -24.52
CA TRP A 513 15.48 6.66 -23.99
C TRP A 513 15.79 5.19 -24.28
N MET A 514 14.81 4.30 -24.11
CA MET A 514 14.92 2.87 -24.43
C MET A 514 15.25 2.64 -25.91
N ALA A 515 14.55 3.32 -26.81
CA ALA A 515 14.79 3.23 -28.25
C ALA A 515 16.24 3.59 -28.59
N LYS A 516 16.73 4.73 -28.07
CA LYS A 516 18.12 5.18 -28.25
C LYS A 516 19.14 4.18 -27.70
N LYS A 517 18.92 3.65 -26.48
CA LYS A 517 19.82 2.66 -25.87
C LYS A 517 19.85 1.34 -26.63
N LYS A 518 18.74 0.91 -27.21
CA LYS A 518 18.66 -0.31 -28.02
C LYS A 518 19.37 -0.12 -29.37
N ALA A 519 19.23 1.06 -29.99
CA ALA A 519 19.96 1.41 -31.21
C ALA A 519 21.48 1.38 -31.01
N GLN A 520 21.99 1.84 -29.85
CA GLN A 520 23.42 1.79 -29.49
C GLN A 520 23.97 0.38 -29.18
N ARG A 521 23.10 -0.61 -28.96
CA ARG A 521 23.48 -2.00 -28.65
C ARG A 521 23.46 -2.92 -29.87
N LYS A 522 22.79 -2.50 -30.95
CA LYS A 522 22.98 -3.08 -32.28
C LYS A 522 24.29 -2.53 -32.85
#